data_AF-A0A534VLI1-F1
#
_entry.id   AF-A0A534VLI1-F1
#
_cell.length_a   1.000
_cell.length_b   1.000
_cell.length_c   1.000
_cell.angle_alpha   90.00
_cell.angle_beta   90.00
_cell.angle_gamma   90.00
#
_symmetry.space_group_name_H-M   'P 1'
#
loop_
_entity.id
_entity.type
_entity.pdbx_description
1 polymer ?
#
loop_
_entity_poly.entity_id
_entity_poly.type
_entity_poly.pdbx_seq_one_letter_code
_entity_poly.pdbx_strand_id
1 'polypeptide(L)'
;MDLQRVSPADPTWPNHAEHDVLLPAQFSRVFSRDLRLERERLLMFAVLEDAITSYLTHARARTRRGRETFAEVHDWVSSPDRRRLFAFETICDVLGIDAGSLRRALGERRTRRGRQLRCRPLSTAGRASRSARTRGTTARVRRASSRC
;
A
#
# COMPACT_ATOMS: atom_id res chain seq x y z
N MET A 1 65.52 22.08 22.43
CA MET A 1 64.76 21.27 23.40
C MET A 1 63.30 21.70 23.36
N ASP A 2 62.70 21.85 22.18
CA ASP A 2 62.20 20.80 21.26
C ASP A 2 60.82 20.29 21.64
N LEU A 3 59.87 20.66 20.76
CA LEU A 3 58.70 19.89 20.28
C LEU A 3 57.63 19.57 21.35
N GLN A 4 56.40 20.06 21.23
CA GLN A 4 55.54 19.72 20.10
C GLN A 4 54.59 20.87 19.71
N ARG A 5 54.84 21.37 18.50
CA ARG A 5 53.95 22.19 17.71
C ARG A 5 52.70 21.36 17.39
N VAL A 6 51.56 21.69 17.98
CA VAL A 6 50.26 21.15 17.54
C VAL A 6 50.05 21.65 16.10
N SER A 7 50.09 20.71 15.16
CA SER A 7 49.96 20.96 13.73
C SER A 7 48.54 21.43 13.39
N PRO A 8 48.37 22.49 12.59
CA PRO A 8 47.08 22.90 12.06
C PRO A 8 46.77 22.18 10.74
N ALA A 9 45.47 21.99 10.51
CA ALA A 9 44.81 21.48 9.29
C ALA A 9 44.72 19.94 9.12
N ASP A 10 43.56 19.41 9.49
CA ASP A 10 42.86 18.46 8.62
C ASP A 10 41.40 18.95 8.43
N PRO A 11 40.99 19.34 7.20
CA PRO A 11 39.62 19.64 6.86
C PRO A 11 38.97 18.39 6.24
N THR A 12 38.52 17.47 7.08
CA THR A 12 37.70 16.33 6.63
C THR A 12 36.43 16.28 7.47
N TRP A 13 35.41 16.95 6.93
CA TRP A 13 33.97 16.89 7.21
C TRP A 13 33.48 16.17 8.49
N PRO A 14 32.58 16.82 9.25
CA PRO A 14 32.16 16.39 10.59
C PRO A 14 31.44 15.04 10.51
N ASN A 15 32.11 13.99 10.97
CA ASN A 15 31.56 12.63 10.96
C ASN A 15 31.46 12.04 12.38
N HIS A 16 31.20 12.90 13.35
CA HIS A 16 30.58 12.50 14.60
C HIS A 16 29.17 13.06 14.49
N ALA A 17 28.19 12.18 14.29
CA ALA A 17 26.85 12.48 14.75
C ALA A 17 26.97 12.65 16.27
N GLU A 18 27.35 13.84 16.71
CA GLU A 18 27.19 14.28 18.08
C GLU A 18 25.70 14.24 18.31
N HIS A 19 25.21 13.09 18.78
CA HIS A 19 23.96 13.04 19.48
C HIS A 19 24.17 13.88 20.72
N ASP A 20 23.87 15.18 20.60
CA ASP A 20 23.83 16.09 21.73
C ASP A 20 22.97 15.42 22.81
N VAL A 21 23.62 14.93 23.85
CA VAL A 21 22.96 14.28 24.97
C VAL A 21 22.26 15.38 25.74
N LEU A 22 21.00 15.63 25.39
CA LEU A 22 20.20 16.66 26.04
C LEU A 22 20.01 16.31 27.52
N LEU A 23 20.52 17.19 28.39
CA LEU A 23 20.22 17.15 29.81
C LEU A 23 18.70 17.30 30.01
N PRO A 24 18.08 16.67 31.04
CA PRO A 24 16.64 16.74 31.26
C PRO A 24 16.06 18.17 31.28
N ALA A 25 16.83 19.13 31.81
CA ALA A 25 16.45 20.55 31.81
C ALA A 25 16.40 21.16 30.40
N GLN A 26 17.30 20.76 29.50
CA GLN A 26 17.34 21.22 28.11
C GLN A 26 16.28 20.51 27.27
N PHE A 27 16.02 19.22 27.54
CA PHE A 27 14.97 18.44 26.88
C PHE A 27 13.60 19.12 27.00
N SER A 28 13.25 19.64 28.18
CA SER A 28 11.97 20.36 28.36
C SER A 28 11.88 21.66 27.54
N ARG A 29 13.01 22.30 27.27
CA ARG A 29 13.11 23.59 26.58
C ARG A 29 13.11 23.45 25.06
N VAL A 30 13.71 22.36 24.56
CA VAL A 30 13.68 22.00 23.13
C VAL A 30 12.35 21.36 22.75
N PHE A 31 11.74 20.60 23.66
CA PHE A 31 10.46 19.93 23.43
C PHE A 31 9.33 20.66 24.18
N SER A 32 8.95 21.82 23.65
CA SER A 32 7.76 22.56 24.07
C SER A 32 6.50 21.69 23.97
N ARG A 33 5.47 22.03 24.76
CA ARG A 33 4.19 21.31 24.79
C ARG A 33 3.56 21.17 23.39
N ASP A 34 3.69 22.19 22.55
CA ASP A 34 3.17 22.18 21.18
C ASP A 34 3.92 21.16 20.28
N LEU A 35 5.25 21.09 20.36
CA LEU A 35 6.06 20.09 19.64
C LEU A 35 5.77 18.66 20.13
N ARG A 36 5.42 18.48 21.41
CA ARG A 36 5.00 17.17 21.94
C ARG A 36 3.64 16.76 21.39
N LEU A 37 2.67 17.68 21.38
CA LEU A 37 1.35 17.44 20.79
C LEU A 37 1.45 17.15 19.28
N GLU A 38 2.36 17.80 18.56
CA GLU A 38 2.65 17.47 17.17
C GLU A 38 3.22 16.05 17.00
N ARG A 39 4.15 15.63 17.86
CA ARG A 39 4.72 14.26 17.81
C ARG A 39 3.68 13.19 18.11
N GLU A 40 2.81 13.42 19.10
CA GLU A 40 1.70 12.52 19.42
C GLU A 40 0.72 12.42 18.25
N ARG A 41 0.36 13.55 17.62
CA ARG A 41 -0.49 13.57 16.42
C ARG A 41 0.16 12.86 15.23
N LEU A 42 1.47 13.04 15.02
CA LEU A 42 2.22 12.32 13.99
C LEU A 42 2.25 10.82 14.26
N LEU A 43 2.40 10.40 15.51
CA LEU A 43 2.32 8.99 15.88
C LEU A 43 0.92 8.43 15.61
N MET A 44 -0.14 9.15 15.97
CA MET A 44 -1.52 8.77 15.67
C MET A 44 -1.78 8.67 14.16
N PHE A 45 -1.22 9.59 13.38
CA PHE A 45 -1.26 9.53 11.92
C PHE A 45 -0.53 8.30 11.37
N ALA A 46 0.68 8.01 11.86
CA ALA A 46 1.45 6.84 11.46
C ALA A 46 0.70 5.53 11.79
N VAL A 47 0.07 5.44 12.97
CA VAL A 47 -0.77 4.30 13.34
C VAL A 47 -1.97 4.17 12.39
N LEU A 48 -2.62 5.28 12.05
CA LEU A 48 -3.75 5.27 11.11
C LEU A 48 -3.32 4.84 9.70
N GLU A 49 -2.20 5.38 9.21
CA GLU A 49 -1.64 5.05 7.91
C GLU A 49 -1.26 3.56 7.81
N ASP A 50 -0.57 3.03 8.82
CA ASP A 50 -0.21 1.61 8.88
C ASP A 50 -1.47 0.72 8.92
N ALA A 51 -2.46 1.07 9.76
CA ALA A 51 -3.72 0.34 9.84
C ALA A 51 -4.47 0.35 8.50
N ILE A 52 -4.58 1.50 7.82
CA ILE A 52 -5.23 1.59 6.50
C ILE A 52 -4.45 0.78 5.46
N THR A 53 -3.13 0.87 5.46
CA THR A 53 -2.25 0.11 4.55
C THR A 53 -2.42 -1.38 4.76
N SER A 54 -2.42 -1.84 6.02
CA SER A 54 -2.66 -3.23 6.38
C SER A 54 -4.06 -3.69 5.98
N TYR A 55 -5.09 -2.87 6.24
CA TYR A 55 -6.48 -3.15 5.85
C TYR A 55 -6.61 -3.35 4.33
N LEU A 56 -6.03 -2.44 3.53
CA LEU A 56 -6.12 -2.49 2.08
C LEU A 56 -5.27 -3.62 1.48
N THR A 57 -4.10 -3.90 2.05
CA THR A 57 -3.18 -4.96 1.59
C THR A 57 -3.74 -6.35 1.88
N HIS A 58 -4.24 -6.55 3.10
CA HIS A 58 -4.71 -7.85 3.56
C HIS A 58 -6.20 -8.12 3.29
N ALA A 59 -6.93 -7.17 2.70
CA ALA A 59 -8.34 -7.28 2.36
C ALA A 59 -8.74 -8.58 1.62
N ARG A 60 -7.78 -9.24 0.94
CA ARG A 60 -7.96 -10.54 0.27
C ARG A 60 -6.75 -11.48 0.42
N ALA A 61 -5.99 -11.35 1.50
CA ALA A 61 -4.88 -12.25 1.77
C ALA A 61 -5.38 -13.71 1.80
N ARG A 62 -4.71 -14.59 1.06
CA ARG A 62 -5.04 -16.03 1.03
C ARG A 62 -4.38 -16.81 2.17
N THR A 63 -3.29 -16.27 2.69
CA THR A 63 -2.54 -16.83 3.82
C THR A 63 -3.32 -16.66 5.11
N ARG A 64 -3.25 -17.65 6.01
CA ARG A 64 -3.86 -17.61 7.35
C ARG A 64 -3.44 -16.35 8.12
N ARG A 65 -2.14 -16.10 8.21
CA ARG A 65 -1.58 -14.93 8.92
C ARG A 65 -2.14 -13.59 8.41
N GLY A 66 -2.25 -13.44 7.09
CA GLY A 66 -2.84 -12.22 6.52
C GLY A 66 -4.33 -12.05 6.81
N ARG A 67 -5.09 -13.15 6.95
CA ARG A 67 -6.50 -13.09 7.37
C ARG A 67 -6.64 -12.69 8.84
N GLU A 68 -5.77 -13.21 9.70
CA GLU A 68 -5.73 -12.86 11.13
C GLU A 68 -5.40 -11.37 11.31
N THR A 69 -4.34 -10.87 10.65
CA THR A 69 -4.00 -9.45 10.66
C THR A 69 -5.12 -8.56 10.11
N PHE A 70 -5.79 -8.99 9.03
CA PHE A 70 -6.94 -8.26 8.51
C PHE A 70 -8.10 -8.20 9.51
N ALA A 71 -8.41 -9.31 10.17
CA ALA A 71 -9.51 -9.38 11.15
C ALA A 71 -9.24 -8.44 12.34
N GLU A 72 -8.02 -8.48 12.88
CA GLU A 72 -7.60 -7.59 13.97
C GLU A 72 -7.77 -6.11 13.60
N VAL A 73 -7.24 -5.70 12.45
CA VAL A 73 -7.35 -4.31 11.98
C VAL A 73 -8.80 -3.94 11.68
N HIS A 74 -9.57 -4.85 11.07
CA HIS A 74 -10.98 -4.63 10.78
C HIS A 74 -11.79 -4.41 12.06
N ASP A 75 -11.53 -5.21 13.09
CA ASP A 75 -12.22 -5.11 14.38
C ASP A 75 -11.84 -3.82 15.09
N TRP A 76 -10.57 -3.43 15.02
CA TRP A 76 -10.10 -2.13 15.52
C TRP A 76 -10.80 -0.95 14.81
N VAL A 77 -10.87 -0.96 13.48
CA VAL A 77 -11.58 0.09 12.70
C VAL A 77 -13.08 0.10 13.02
N SER A 78 -13.69 -1.06 13.25
CA SER A 78 -15.13 -1.20 13.49
C SER A 78 -15.54 -0.90 14.94
N SER A 79 -14.58 -0.88 15.87
CA SER A 79 -14.84 -0.64 17.28
C SER A 79 -15.32 0.80 17.52
N PRO A 80 -16.43 1.00 18.25
CA PRO A 80 -16.90 2.32 18.66
C PRO A 80 -16.20 2.83 19.94
N ASP A 81 -15.23 2.09 20.48
CA ASP A 81 -14.54 2.47 21.71
C ASP A 81 -13.73 3.76 21.52
N ARG A 82 -13.81 4.66 22.50
CA ARG A 82 -13.08 5.94 22.59
C ARG A 82 -12.16 6.02 23.80
N ARG A 83 -12.21 5.01 24.68
CA ARG A 83 -11.49 5.04 25.97
C ARG A 83 -9.98 4.84 25.81
N ARG A 84 -9.55 4.21 24.71
CA ARG A 84 -8.13 3.95 24.43
C ARG A 84 -7.53 5.10 23.63
N LEU A 85 -6.29 5.48 23.96
CA LEU A 85 -5.56 6.58 23.29
C LEU A 85 -5.38 6.35 21.78
N PHE A 86 -5.16 5.09 21.38
CA PHE A 86 -5.05 4.69 19.97
C PHE A 86 -6.31 3.95 19.50
N ALA A 87 -7.47 4.28 20.06
CA ALA A 87 -8.72 3.83 19.46
C ALA A 87 -8.92 4.56 18.12
N PHE A 88 -9.52 3.87 17.15
CA PHE A 88 -9.78 4.42 15.83
C PHE A 88 -10.58 5.73 15.89
N GLU A 89 -11.62 5.77 16.73
CA GLU A 89 -12.46 6.96 16.97
C GLU A 89 -11.62 8.12 17.53
N THR A 90 -10.83 7.87 18.58
CA THR A 90 -9.98 8.88 19.21
C THR A 90 -8.95 9.46 18.24
N ILE A 91 -8.33 8.61 17.42
CA ILE A 91 -7.37 9.05 16.40
C ILE A 91 -8.06 9.92 15.35
N CYS A 92 -9.23 9.49 14.87
CA CYS A 92 -10.02 10.24 13.89
C CYS A 92 -10.44 11.62 14.46
N ASP A 93 -10.89 11.67 15.71
CA ASP A 93 -11.26 12.92 16.41
C ASP A 93 -10.05 13.88 16.51
N VAL A 94 -8.87 13.38 16.91
CA VAL A 94 -7.64 14.19 17.05
C VAL A 94 -7.09 14.67 15.69
N LEU A 95 -7.25 13.88 14.64
CA LEU A 95 -6.82 14.22 13.28
C LEU A 95 -7.87 15.05 12.50
N GLY A 96 -9.07 15.25 13.06
CA GLY A 96 -10.16 15.97 12.39
C GLY A 96 -10.78 15.20 11.21
N ILE A 97 -10.75 13.87 11.27
CA ILE A 97 -11.28 12.97 10.24
C ILE A 97 -12.63 12.41 10.71
N ASP A 98 -13.66 12.43 9.87
CA ASP A 98 -14.92 11.76 10.17
C ASP A 98 -14.76 10.23 10.09
N ALA A 99 -14.77 9.58 11.26
CA ALA A 99 -14.63 8.13 11.40
C ALA A 99 -15.67 7.35 10.58
N GLY A 100 -16.91 7.85 10.50
CA GLY A 100 -18.00 7.23 9.74
C GLY A 100 -17.71 7.21 8.24
N SER A 101 -17.30 8.36 7.68
CA SER A 101 -16.93 8.49 6.27
C SER A 101 -15.72 7.64 5.92
N LEU A 102 -14.72 7.57 6.80
CA LEU A 102 -13.53 6.74 6.58
C LEU A 102 -13.89 5.25 6.55
N ARG A 103 -14.73 4.76 7.48
CA ARG A 103 -15.26 3.39 7.48
C ARG A 103 -16.00 3.07 6.18
N ARG A 104 -16.89 3.97 5.74
CA ARG A 104 -17.64 3.81 4.49
C ARG A 104 -16.68 3.70 3.29
N ALA A 105 -15.69 4.59 3.20
CA ALA A 105 -14.72 4.57 2.12
C ALA A 105 -13.88 3.27 2.07
N LEU A 106 -13.46 2.77 3.23
CA LEU A 106 -12.75 1.49 3.35
C LEU A 106 -13.62 0.30 2.92
N GLY A 107 -14.89 0.28 3.34
CA GLY A 107 -15.86 -0.73 2.94
C GLY A 107 -16.17 -0.73 1.44
N GLU A 108 -16.37 0.45 0.85
CA GLU A 108 -16.58 0.61 -0.59
C GLU A 108 -15.37 0.15 -1.41
N ARG A 109 -14.14 0.50 -0.98
CA ARG A 109 -12.92 0.04 -1.66
C ARG A 109 -12.78 -1.48 -1.59
N ARG A 110 -13.12 -2.10 -0.47
CA ARG A 110 -13.13 -3.57 -0.30
C ARG A 110 -14.11 -4.23 -1.27
N THR A 111 -15.34 -3.71 -1.38
CA THR A 111 -16.35 -4.25 -2.29
C THR A 111 -16.01 -4.02 -3.77
N ARG A 112 -15.44 -2.86 -4.13
CA ARG A 112 -14.97 -2.58 -5.50
C ARG A 112 -13.83 -3.48 -5.93
N ARG A 113 -12.75 -3.60 -5.14
CA ARG A 113 -11.69 -4.60 -5.40
C ARG A 113 -12.32 -5.98 -5.51
N GLY A 114 -13.26 -6.27 -4.62
CA GLY A 114 -14.24 -7.35 -4.65
C GLY A 114 -14.69 -7.77 -6.05
N ARG A 115 -15.38 -6.84 -6.70
CA ARG A 115 -15.98 -6.96 -8.04
C ARG A 115 -14.94 -7.02 -9.16
N GLN A 116 -13.87 -6.23 -9.07
CA GLN A 116 -12.85 -6.13 -10.12
C GLN A 116 -12.11 -7.46 -10.39
N LEU A 117 -11.81 -8.25 -9.34
CA LEU A 117 -11.26 -9.61 -9.55
C LEU A 117 -12.31 -10.62 -10.02
N ARG A 118 -13.59 -10.45 -9.64
CA ARG A 118 -14.68 -11.33 -10.10
C ARG A 118 -15.00 -11.11 -11.57
N CYS A 119 -14.81 -9.90 -12.07
CA CYS A 119 -14.99 -9.55 -13.48
C CYS A 119 -13.72 -9.72 -14.33
N ARG A 120 -12.63 -10.32 -13.82
CA ARG A 120 -11.50 -10.66 -14.68
C ARG A 120 -11.95 -11.79 -15.60
N PRO A 121 -12.14 -11.55 -16.91
CA PRO A 121 -12.46 -12.64 -17.81
C PRO A 121 -11.28 -13.59 -17.75
N LEU A 122 -11.55 -14.86 -17.48
CA LEU A 122 -10.59 -15.94 -17.76
C LEU A 122 -10.49 -16.02 -19.28
N SER A 123 -9.74 -15.10 -19.90
CA SER A 123 -9.32 -15.21 -21.30
C SER A 123 -8.24 -16.27 -21.40
N THR A 124 -8.67 -17.52 -21.25
CA THR A 124 -7.97 -18.73 -21.70
C THR A 124 -9.02 -19.64 -22.32
N ALA A 125 -9.75 -19.13 -23.30
CA ALA A 125 -10.41 -19.98 -24.29
C ALA A 125 -9.57 -19.86 -25.55
N GLY A 126 -8.62 -20.78 -25.70
CA GLY A 126 -7.86 -20.97 -26.92
C GLY A 126 -8.83 -21.01 -28.09
N ARG A 127 -8.69 -20.05 -29.02
CA ARG A 127 -9.37 -20.14 -30.30
C ARG A 127 -8.57 -21.15 -31.11
N ALA A 128 -9.00 -22.39 -30.98
CA ALA A 128 -8.56 -23.52 -31.77
C ALA A 128 -8.44 -23.10 -33.24
N SER A 129 -7.26 -23.39 -33.80
CA SER A 129 -7.02 -23.51 -35.22
C SER A 129 -8.13 -24.35 -35.85
N ARG A 130 -8.93 -23.75 -36.73
CA ARG A 130 -9.76 -24.52 -37.66
C ARG A 130 -9.22 -24.31 -39.07
N SER A 131 -8.27 -25.18 -39.40
CA SER A 131 -7.88 -25.51 -40.78
C SER A 131 -9.14 -25.88 -41.56
N ALA A 132 -9.54 -25.02 -42.50
CA ALA A 132 -10.54 -25.36 -43.51
C ALA A 132 -9.80 -25.96 -44.72
N ARG A 133 -9.66 -27.28 -44.72
CA ARG A 133 -9.30 -28.08 -45.90
C ARG A 133 -10.31 -27.83 -47.02
N THR A 134 -9.77 -27.31 -48.13
CA THR A 134 -9.98 -27.77 -49.50
C THR A 134 -11.23 -28.61 -49.80
N ARG A 135 -12.09 -28.11 -50.67
CA ARG A 135 -12.84 -28.94 -51.63
C ARG A 135 -12.83 -28.27 -53.00
N GLY A 136 -12.07 -28.87 -53.91
CA GLY A 136 -12.02 -28.52 -55.31
C GLY A 136 -13.39 -28.77 -55.96
N THR A 137 -13.77 -27.85 -56.85
CA THR A 137 -14.86 -28.07 -57.79
C THR A 137 -14.25 -28.09 -59.17
N THR A 138 -14.26 -29.27 -59.79
CA THR A 138 -13.79 -29.52 -61.14
C THR A 138 -14.77 -28.88 -62.14
N ALA A 139 -14.33 -27.81 -62.80
CA ALA A 139 -15.05 -27.22 -63.92
C ALA A 139 -14.79 -28.06 -65.18
N ARG A 140 -15.73 -28.94 -65.50
CA ARG A 140 -15.77 -29.71 -66.76
C ARG A 140 -16.22 -28.78 -67.89
N VAL A 141 -15.27 -28.18 -68.61
CA VAL A 141 -15.56 -27.50 -69.88
C VAL A 141 -15.63 -28.54 -71.00
N ARG A 142 -16.82 -28.66 -71.60
CA ARG A 142 -17.08 -29.39 -72.84
C ARG A 142 -16.75 -28.47 -74.02
N ARG A 143 -16.14 -29.03 -75.07
CA ARG A 143 -16.23 -28.65 -76.50
C ARG A 143 -15.43 -29.74 -77.26
N ALA A 144 -16.05 -30.65 -78.00
CA ALA A 144 -16.76 -30.52 -79.30
C ALA A 144 -15.80 -30.61 -80.49
N SER A 145 -16.24 -31.41 -81.48
CA SER A 145 -15.76 -31.50 -82.89
C SER A 145 -14.41 -32.22 -83.07
N SER A 146 -14.17 -33.07 -84.07
CA SER A 146 -14.87 -33.42 -85.31
C SER A 146 -14.08 -34.54 -86.02
N ARG A 147 -14.77 -35.42 -86.78
CA ARG A 147 -14.48 -35.98 -88.14
C ARG A 147 -12.99 -36.03 -88.58
N CYS A 148 -12.43 -37.10 -89.15
CA CYS A 148 -12.89 -38.16 -90.04
C CYS A 148 -12.13 -39.47 -89.75
#